data_AF-A0A838SH70-F1
#
_entry.id   AF-A0A838SH70-F1
#
_cell.length_a   1.000
_cell.length_b   1.000
_cell.length_c   1.000
_cell.angle_alpha   90.00
_cell.angle_beta   90.00
_cell.angle_gamma   90.00
#
_symmetry.space_group_name_H-M   'P 1'
#
loop_
_entity.id
_entity.type
_entity.pdbx_description
1 polymer ?
#
loop_
_entity_poly.entity_id
_entity_poly.type
_entity_poly.pdbx_seq_one_letter_code
_entity_poly.pdbx_strand_id
1 'polypeptide(L)'
;RITQFERNTREIQERVMSIRMMPIGSAFHRFPRLVRDLAGKSGKQIQLVMSGEETELDKTLIEAIGDPLTHLVRNSADHGLELPEDRLAQGKSARGTIRLHAYHDGGNICVAVEDDGRGLNREKIIKKAVEKGIIADGSHMSDEAVYQLIFRPGFSTADTITDVSGRGVGMDVVKRNIEGLGGSVDIQSTMGKGSRITLKLPLTLAIIDGMTVRVGQDNYIIPLIAVTESIRPRPKELQRIVGKGEVVSLRGEWVPVVKLYEAFGVTPDFTDPSQALLVIVETDGRRLAVLVDELTGQQQVVIKSLEQNYRKVEAISGATILGDGQVALILDVPGLAKLARVGHIAAA
;
A
#
# COMPACT_ATOMS: atom_id res chain seq x y z
N ARG A 1 18.05 5.48 33.48
CA ARG A 1 19.10 5.94 32.53
C ARG A 1 18.75 5.55 31.08
N ILE A 2 18.45 4.29 30.79
CA ILE A 2 18.03 3.83 29.45
C ILE A 2 16.74 4.53 28.99
N THR A 3 15.72 4.61 29.84
CA THR A 3 14.44 5.28 29.53
C THR A 3 14.60 6.79 29.25
N GLN A 4 15.56 7.44 29.93
CA GLN A 4 15.89 8.85 29.69
C GLN A 4 16.60 9.02 28.35
N PHE A 5 17.47 8.07 28.00
CA PHE A 5 18.16 8.04 26.72
C PHE A 5 17.20 7.81 25.56
N GLU A 6 16.28 6.84 25.66
CA GLU A 6 15.22 6.60 24.67
C GLU A 6 14.34 7.84 24.45
N ARG A 7 13.95 8.51 25.53
CA ARG A 7 13.18 9.76 25.45
C ARG A 7 13.95 10.86 24.75
N ASN A 8 15.21 11.09 25.12
CA ASN A 8 16.04 12.10 24.48
C ASN A 8 16.28 11.78 22.99
N THR A 9 16.49 10.51 22.64
CA THR A 9 16.64 10.07 21.25
C THR A 9 15.37 10.33 20.45
N ARG A 10 14.19 10.07 21.04
CA ARG A 10 12.90 10.37 20.41
C ARG A 10 12.70 11.88 20.20
N GLU A 11 13.03 12.69 21.19
CA GLU A 11 12.96 14.16 21.07
C GLU A 11 13.92 14.70 20.00
N ILE A 12 15.14 14.14 19.89
CA ILE A 12 16.07 14.48 18.82
C ILE A 12 15.50 14.07 17.46
N GLN A 13 14.96 12.85 17.36
CA GLN A 13 14.35 12.34 16.13
C GLN A 13 13.20 13.24 15.68
N GLU A 14 12.27 13.61 16.56
CA GLU A 14 11.15 14.50 16.25
C GLU A 14 11.64 15.88 15.74
N ARG A 15 12.68 16.44 16.37
CA ARG A 15 13.28 17.72 15.93
C ARG A 15 14.03 17.61 14.60
N VAL A 16 14.68 16.48 14.32
CA VAL A 16 15.32 16.25 13.02
C VAL A 16 14.27 16.10 11.93
N MET A 17 13.16 15.43 12.23
CA MET A 17 12.04 15.29 11.29
C MET A 17 11.42 16.65 10.95
N SER A 18 11.25 17.56 11.93
CA SER A 18 10.70 18.90 11.67
C SER A 18 11.55 19.75 10.71
N ILE A 19 12.86 19.48 10.59
CA ILE A 19 13.74 20.22 9.65
C ILE A 19 13.42 19.89 8.18
N ARG A 20 12.86 18.69 7.92
CA ARG A 20 12.53 18.22 6.56
C ARG A 20 11.09 18.51 6.14
N MET A 21 10.27 18.95 7.08
CA MET A 21 8.87 19.26 6.83
C MET A 21 8.74 20.45 5.90
N MET A 22 7.83 20.34 4.93
CA MET A 22 7.47 21.44 4.04
C MET A 22 5.95 21.54 3.97
N PRO A 23 5.40 22.74 3.69
CA PRO A 23 3.98 22.88 3.44
C PRO A 23 3.54 22.07 2.21
N ILE A 24 2.43 21.34 2.35
CA ILE A 24 1.85 20.53 1.29
C ILE A 24 1.34 21.38 0.11
N GLY A 25 1.10 22.68 0.31
CA GLY A 25 0.67 23.62 -0.73
C GLY A 25 1.56 23.58 -1.99
N SER A 26 2.84 23.26 -1.83
CA SER A 26 3.78 23.02 -2.95
C SER A 26 3.29 21.94 -3.93
N ALA A 27 2.67 20.86 -3.45
CA ALA A 27 2.05 19.84 -4.29
C ALA A 27 0.73 20.31 -4.93
N PHE A 28 0.05 21.29 -4.32
CA PHE A 28 -1.26 21.78 -4.74
C PHE A 28 -1.19 22.81 -5.87
N HIS A 29 -0.09 23.58 -5.97
CA HIS A 29 0.08 24.67 -6.93
C HIS A 29 -0.18 24.32 -8.41
N ARG A 30 -0.03 23.05 -8.81
CA ARG A 30 -0.29 22.60 -10.19
C ARG A 30 -1.78 22.37 -10.49
N PHE A 31 -2.62 22.12 -9.49
CA PHE A 31 -4.01 21.74 -9.70
C PHE A 31 -4.89 22.83 -10.28
N PRO A 32 -4.73 24.13 -9.97
CA PRO A 32 -5.50 25.19 -10.63
C PRO A 32 -5.38 25.18 -12.16
N ARG A 33 -4.19 24.88 -12.69
CA ARG A 33 -3.96 24.76 -14.13
C ARG A 33 -4.56 23.47 -14.67
N LEU A 34 -4.31 22.33 -14.01
CA LEU A 34 -4.85 21.03 -14.41
C LEU A 34 -6.38 21.04 -14.49
N VAL A 35 -7.06 21.57 -13.47
CA VAL A 35 -8.53 21.64 -13.42
C VAL A 35 -9.08 22.54 -14.52
N ARG A 36 -8.41 23.66 -14.82
CA ARG A 36 -8.80 24.54 -15.93
C ARG A 36 -8.71 23.83 -17.28
N ASP A 37 -7.63 23.09 -17.51
CA ASP A 37 -7.43 22.33 -18.76
C ASP A 37 -8.47 21.20 -18.90
N LEU A 38 -8.77 20.49 -17.80
CA LEU A 38 -9.80 19.43 -17.78
C LEU A 38 -11.21 19.99 -17.96
N ALA A 39 -11.54 21.12 -17.35
CA ALA A 39 -12.81 21.82 -17.53
C ALA A 39 -13.04 22.19 -19.00
N GLY A 40 -12.02 22.75 -19.66
CA GLY A 40 -12.08 23.09 -21.08
C GLY A 40 -12.28 21.89 -22.00
N LYS A 41 -11.57 20.78 -21.75
CA LYS A 41 -11.69 19.54 -22.55
C LYS A 41 -13.01 18.81 -22.37
N SER A 42 -13.55 18.82 -21.15
CA SER A 42 -14.78 18.09 -20.81
C SER A 42 -16.06 18.91 -20.98
N GLY A 43 -15.95 20.21 -21.28
CA GLY A 43 -17.09 21.12 -21.38
C GLY A 43 -17.77 21.41 -20.04
N LYS A 44 -17.11 21.11 -18.92
CA LYS A 44 -17.67 21.27 -17.57
C LYS A 44 -17.24 22.59 -16.95
N GLN A 45 -18.08 23.16 -16.09
CA GLN A 45 -17.73 24.31 -15.28
C GLN A 45 -17.27 23.85 -13.89
N ILE A 46 -16.00 24.05 -13.56
CA ILE A 46 -15.39 23.54 -12.32
C ILE A 46 -14.85 24.68 -11.47
N GLN A 47 -15.08 24.61 -10.16
CA GLN A 47 -14.46 25.42 -9.13
C GLN A 47 -13.52 24.53 -8.31
N LEU A 48 -12.24 24.91 -8.25
CA LEU A 48 -11.28 24.30 -7.34
C LEU A 48 -11.21 25.14 -6.07
N VAL A 49 -11.39 24.50 -4.92
CA VAL A 49 -11.18 25.10 -3.59
C VAL A 49 -10.05 24.34 -2.91
N MET A 50 -9.05 25.05 -2.41
CA MET A 50 -7.91 24.47 -1.70
C MET A 50 -7.89 25.04 -0.29
N SER A 51 -7.53 24.21 0.68
CA SER A 51 -7.49 24.57 2.10
C SER A 51 -6.49 23.67 2.84
N GLY A 52 -5.90 24.18 3.93
CA GLY A 52 -4.88 23.45 4.68
C GLY A 52 -3.54 23.33 3.95
N GLU A 53 -3.22 24.27 3.06
CA GLU A 53 -1.98 24.29 2.27
C GLU A 53 -0.72 24.44 3.14
N GLU A 54 -0.90 25.00 4.34
CA GLU A 54 0.09 25.15 5.39
C GLU A 54 0.41 23.84 6.13
N THR A 55 -0.40 22.79 5.95
CA THR A 55 -0.17 21.48 6.57
C THR A 55 1.21 20.96 6.21
N GLU A 56 2.03 20.72 7.23
CA GLU A 56 3.42 20.30 7.09
C GLU A 56 3.51 18.79 6.82
N LEU A 57 4.27 18.41 5.79
CA LEU A 57 4.49 17.03 5.40
C LEU A 57 5.96 16.84 4.98
N ASP A 58 6.50 15.63 5.16
CA ASP A 58 7.85 15.30 4.74
C ASP A 58 8.01 15.47 3.21
N LYS A 59 9.12 16.07 2.78
CA LYS A 59 9.40 16.31 1.35
C LYS A 59 9.23 15.07 0.46
N THR A 60 9.71 13.90 0.90
CA THR A 60 9.55 12.68 0.09
C THR A 60 8.11 12.21 -0.01
N LEU A 61 7.31 12.41 1.05
CA LEU A 61 5.87 12.14 0.99
C LEU A 61 5.17 13.12 0.05
N ILE A 62 5.50 14.42 0.08
CA ILE A 62 4.96 15.45 -0.84
C ILE A 62 5.21 15.07 -2.30
N GLU A 63 6.43 14.63 -2.63
CA GLU A 63 6.79 14.20 -3.98
C GLU A 63 6.01 12.94 -4.38
N ALA A 64 5.90 11.96 -3.48
CA ALA A 64 5.24 10.67 -3.75
C ALA A 64 3.71 10.75 -3.88
N ILE A 65 3.04 11.64 -3.15
CA ILE A 65 1.57 11.78 -3.20
C ILE A 65 1.09 12.54 -4.45
N GLY A 66 2.02 13.13 -5.19
CA GLY A 66 1.71 14.00 -6.30
C GLY A 66 0.91 13.36 -7.43
N ASP A 67 1.33 12.17 -7.84
CA ASP A 67 0.67 11.38 -8.87
C ASP A 67 -0.68 10.83 -8.40
N PRO A 68 -0.80 10.23 -7.19
CA PRO A 68 -2.07 9.90 -6.56
C PRO A 68 -3.09 11.04 -6.58
N LEU A 69 -2.73 12.23 -6.09
CA LEU A 69 -3.63 13.38 -6.06
C LEU A 69 -4.04 13.83 -7.46
N THR A 70 -3.11 13.83 -8.42
CA THR A 70 -3.41 14.15 -9.83
C THR A 70 -4.46 13.20 -10.39
N HIS A 71 -4.37 11.91 -10.08
CA HIS A 71 -5.34 10.92 -10.51
C HIS A 71 -6.72 11.16 -9.87
N LEU A 72 -6.76 11.40 -8.55
CA LEU A 72 -8.03 11.66 -7.84
C LEU A 72 -8.73 12.91 -8.37
N VAL A 73 -8.01 14.02 -8.53
CA VAL A 73 -8.56 15.27 -9.08
C VAL A 73 -9.08 15.07 -10.49
N ARG A 74 -8.36 14.30 -11.32
CA ARG A 74 -8.82 13.96 -12.67
C ARG A 74 -10.10 13.14 -12.64
N ASN A 75 -10.18 12.12 -11.78
CA ASN A 75 -11.38 11.29 -11.66
C ASN A 75 -12.61 12.11 -11.23
N SER A 76 -12.44 13.02 -10.26
CA SER A 76 -13.50 13.95 -9.87
C SER A 76 -13.93 14.85 -11.03
N ALA A 77 -12.98 15.38 -11.82
CA ALA A 77 -13.29 16.23 -12.97
C ALA A 77 -13.94 15.47 -14.15
N ASP A 78 -13.40 14.31 -14.54
CA ASP A 78 -13.82 13.57 -15.73
C ASP A 78 -15.06 12.71 -15.48
N HIS A 79 -15.14 12.05 -14.33
CA HIS A 79 -16.19 11.08 -14.01
C HIS A 79 -17.12 11.52 -12.87
N GLY A 80 -16.59 12.19 -11.85
CA GLY A 80 -17.37 12.65 -10.69
C GLY A 80 -18.41 13.69 -11.08
N LEU A 81 -17.96 14.84 -11.60
CA LEU A 81 -18.82 15.96 -11.97
C LEU A 81 -19.65 15.68 -13.23
N GLU A 82 -20.91 16.11 -13.21
CA GLU A 82 -21.83 16.07 -14.35
C GLU A 82 -21.68 17.31 -15.25
N LEU A 83 -22.33 17.31 -16.42
CA LEU A 83 -22.37 18.50 -17.28
C LEU A 83 -23.24 19.60 -16.65
N PRO A 84 -23.01 20.88 -16.97
CA PRO A 84 -23.77 21.99 -16.38
C PRO A 84 -25.30 21.83 -16.51
N GLU A 85 -25.76 21.33 -17.66
CA GLU A 85 -27.17 21.08 -17.95
C GLU A 85 -27.75 19.97 -17.05
N ASP A 86 -27.05 18.83 -16.95
CA ASP A 86 -27.43 17.71 -16.08
C ASP A 86 -27.48 18.14 -14.60
N ARG A 87 -26.54 19.00 -14.18
CA ARG A 87 -26.48 19.52 -12.80
C ARG A 87 -27.68 20.38 -12.49
N LEU A 88 -28.06 21.28 -13.39
CA LEU A 88 -29.26 22.12 -13.25
C LEU A 88 -30.53 21.27 -13.20
N ALA A 89 -30.63 20.23 -14.03
CA ALA A 89 -31.76 19.29 -14.01
C ALA A 89 -31.90 18.55 -12.67
N GLN A 90 -30.79 18.34 -11.96
CA GLN A 90 -30.75 17.73 -10.63
C GLN A 90 -30.84 18.77 -9.48
N GLY A 91 -31.09 20.05 -9.79
CA GLY A 91 -31.20 21.11 -8.79
C GLY A 91 -29.85 21.56 -8.18
N LYS A 92 -28.72 21.20 -8.80
CA LYS A 92 -27.39 21.61 -8.37
C LYS A 92 -26.92 22.88 -9.09
N SER A 93 -25.90 23.53 -8.54
CA SER A 93 -25.18 24.61 -9.22
C SER A 93 -24.59 24.11 -10.55
N ALA A 94 -24.73 24.90 -11.63
CA ALA A 94 -24.10 24.64 -12.92
C ALA A 94 -22.57 24.49 -12.81
N ARG A 95 -21.95 25.21 -11.86
CA ARG A 95 -20.54 25.08 -11.52
C ARG A 95 -20.36 24.02 -10.45
N GLY A 96 -19.68 22.92 -10.79
CA GLY A 96 -19.27 21.88 -9.87
C GLY A 96 -18.06 22.27 -9.03
N THR A 97 -17.94 21.72 -7.84
CA THR A 97 -16.86 22.04 -6.90
C THR A 97 -15.99 20.81 -6.65
N ILE A 98 -14.68 20.97 -6.81
CA ILE A 98 -13.67 20.03 -6.33
C ILE A 98 -12.93 20.70 -5.17
N ARG A 99 -12.89 20.06 -4.01
CA ARG A 99 -12.16 20.55 -2.83
C ARG A 99 -10.94 19.69 -2.58
N LEU A 100 -9.79 20.33 -2.37
CA LEU A 100 -8.59 19.72 -1.83
C LEU A 100 -8.36 20.28 -0.44
N HIS A 101 -8.30 19.40 0.55
CA HIS A 101 -8.13 19.79 1.95
C HIS A 101 -7.10 18.89 2.62
N ALA A 102 -6.09 19.49 3.24
CA ALA A 102 -5.11 18.78 4.06
C ALA A 102 -5.25 19.18 5.54
N TYR A 103 -5.14 18.22 6.44
CA TYR A 103 -5.26 18.46 7.89
C TYR A 103 -4.59 17.34 8.70
N HIS A 104 -4.30 17.61 9.97
CA HIS A 104 -3.77 16.63 10.90
C HIS A 104 -4.93 15.93 11.63
N ASP A 105 -4.90 14.60 11.70
CA ASP A 105 -5.89 13.80 12.44
C ASP A 105 -5.23 12.55 13.04
N GLY A 106 -5.34 12.39 14.35
CA GLY A 106 -4.89 11.17 15.05
C GLY A 106 -3.44 10.76 14.81
N GLY A 107 -2.50 11.70 14.65
CA GLY A 107 -1.09 11.40 14.36
C GLY A 107 -0.81 11.06 12.88
N ASN A 108 -1.79 11.26 12.02
CA ASN A 108 -1.65 11.16 10.57
C ASN A 108 -1.91 12.51 9.92
N ILE A 109 -1.35 12.70 8.74
CA ILE A 109 -1.70 13.76 7.81
C ILE A 109 -2.76 13.20 6.86
N CYS A 110 -3.92 13.82 6.88
CA CYS A 110 -5.04 13.49 6.01
C CYS A 110 -5.08 14.47 4.83
N VAL A 111 -5.09 13.93 3.61
CA VAL A 111 -5.28 14.72 2.39
C VAL A 111 -6.54 14.22 1.70
N ALA A 112 -7.58 15.04 1.69
CA ALA A 112 -8.88 14.74 1.14
C ALA A 112 -9.09 15.41 -0.23
N VAL A 113 -9.62 14.64 -1.18
CA VAL A 113 -10.17 15.12 -2.45
C VAL A 113 -11.67 14.88 -2.41
N GLU A 114 -12.45 15.96 -2.50
CA GLU A 114 -13.91 15.93 -2.46
C GLU A 114 -14.50 16.54 -3.72
N ASP A 115 -15.60 15.98 -4.20
CA ASP A 115 -16.41 16.56 -5.26
C ASP A 115 -17.89 16.54 -4.89
N ASP A 116 -18.66 17.47 -5.47
CA ASP A 116 -20.13 17.56 -5.33
C ASP A 116 -20.85 16.95 -6.54
N GLY A 117 -20.23 15.96 -7.17
CA GLY A 117 -20.70 15.31 -8.39
C GLY A 117 -21.79 14.26 -8.15
N ARG A 118 -21.83 13.28 -9.04
CA ARG A 118 -22.85 12.22 -9.03
C ARG A 118 -22.65 11.17 -7.93
N GLY A 119 -21.46 11.13 -7.33
CA GLY A 119 -21.05 10.07 -6.40
C GLY A 119 -20.81 8.72 -7.09
N LEU A 120 -20.50 7.70 -6.29
CA LEU A 120 -20.22 6.35 -6.76
C LEU A 120 -21.53 5.56 -6.89
N ASN A 121 -21.73 4.92 -8.04
CA ASN A 121 -22.89 4.07 -8.26
C ASN A 121 -22.63 2.66 -7.70
N ARG A 122 -23.20 2.40 -6.52
CA ARG A 122 -23.12 1.11 -5.80
C ARG A 122 -23.53 -0.08 -6.68
N GLU A 123 -24.68 0.01 -7.35
CA GLU A 123 -25.21 -1.08 -8.17
C GLU A 123 -24.31 -1.39 -9.37
N LYS A 124 -23.78 -0.36 -10.04
CA LYS A 124 -22.84 -0.53 -11.15
C LYS A 124 -21.53 -1.19 -10.69
N ILE A 125 -21.05 -0.84 -9.49
CA ILE A 125 -19.84 -1.43 -8.91
C ILE A 125 -20.08 -2.91 -8.58
N ILE A 126 -21.19 -3.25 -7.92
CA ILE A 126 -21.54 -4.64 -7.59
C ILE A 126 -21.68 -5.48 -8.86
N LYS A 127 -22.43 -4.98 -9.85
CA LYS A 127 -22.64 -5.69 -11.12
C LYS A 127 -21.31 -6.00 -11.81
N LYS A 128 -20.42 -5.01 -11.93
CA LYS A 128 -19.08 -5.23 -12.50
C LYS A 128 -18.19 -6.15 -11.66
N ALA A 129 -18.32 -6.12 -10.34
CA ALA A 129 -17.57 -7.00 -9.45
C ALA A 129 -18.02 -8.47 -9.61
N VAL A 130 -19.32 -8.71 -9.79
CA VAL A 130 -19.87 -10.04 -10.08
C VAL A 130 -19.44 -10.51 -11.48
N GLU A 131 -19.56 -9.66 -12.51
CA GLU A 131 -19.12 -9.99 -13.88
C GLU A 131 -17.63 -10.37 -13.96
N LYS A 132 -16.79 -9.73 -13.13
CA LYS A 132 -15.35 -10.04 -13.03
C LYS A 132 -15.02 -11.19 -12.08
N GLY A 133 -16.01 -11.82 -11.45
CA GLY A 133 -15.83 -12.93 -10.50
C GLY A 133 -15.12 -12.53 -9.20
N ILE A 134 -15.16 -11.25 -8.83
CA ILE A 134 -14.53 -10.72 -7.60
C ILE A 134 -15.41 -11.03 -6.38
N ILE A 135 -16.74 -10.98 -6.55
CA ILE A 135 -17.72 -11.33 -5.53
C ILE A 135 -18.80 -12.23 -6.13
N ALA A 136 -19.41 -13.09 -5.32
CA ALA A 136 -20.53 -13.93 -5.74
C ALA A 136 -21.86 -13.17 -5.61
N ASP A 137 -22.03 -12.41 -4.53
CA ASP A 137 -23.15 -11.51 -4.28
C ASP A 137 -22.69 -10.30 -3.47
N GLY A 138 -23.21 -9.11 -3.79
CA GLY A 138 -22.96 -7.84 -3.10
C GLY A 138 -24.16 -7.31 -2.30
N SER A 139 -25.27 -8.03 -2.26
CA SER A 139 -26.53 -7.64 -1.59
C SER A 139 -26.33 -7.27 -0.11
N HIS A 140 -25.51 -8.05 0.62
CA HIS A 140 -25.25 -7.87 2.06
C HIS A 140 -24.04 -6.98 2.39
N MET A 141 -23.34 -6.43 1.40
CA MET A 141 -22.14 -5.61 1.65
C MET A 141 -22.52 -4.19 2.07
N SER A 142 -21.79 -3.64 3.05
CA SER A 142 -21.89 -2.20 3.37
C SER A 142 -21.37 -1.36 2.20
N ASP A 143 -21.79 -0.10 2.14
CA ASP A 143 -21.38 0.81 1.07
C ASP A 143 -19.87 1.01 1.03
N GLU A 144 -19.22 1.10 2.20
CA GLU A 144 -17.76 1.18 2.32
C GLU A 144 -17.09 -0.05 1.72
N ALA A 145 -17.59 -1.25 2.03
CA ALA A 145 -17.04 -2.50 1.51
C ALA A 145 -17.20 -2.58 -0.02
N VAL A 146 -18.32 -2.09 -0.57
CA VAL A 146 -18.54 -2.01 -2.02
C VAL A 146 -17.57 -1.02 -2.67
N TYR A 147 -17.40 0.18 -2.09
CA TYR A 147 -16.50 1.18 -2.66
C TYR A 147 -15.04 0.75 -2.60
N GLN A 148 -14.63 -0.05 -1.61
CA GLN A 148 -13.28 -0.63 -1.56
C GLN A 148 -12.97 -1.55 -2.76
N LEU A 149 -13.97 -2.10 -3.45
CA LEU A 149 -13.77 -2.93 -4.63
C LEU A 149 -13.13 -2.14 -5.79
N ILE A 150 -13.28 -0.81 -5.84
CA ILE A 150 -12.69 -0.01 -6.92
C ILE A 150 -11.17 -0.04 -6.94
N PHE A 151 -10.55 -0.40 -5.82
CA PHE A 151 -9.11 -0.54 -5.69
C PHE A 151 -8.57 -1.91 -6.11
N ARG A 152 -9.44 -2.85 -6.52
CA ARG A 152 -8.97 -4.16 -7.00
C ARG A 152 -8.21 -3.99 -8.32
N PRO A 153 -7.10 -4.72 -8.53
CA PRO A 153 -6.34 -4.64 -9.77
C PRO A 153 -7.23 -4.89 -10.99
N GLY A 154 -7.12 -4.00 -11.98
CA GLY A 154 -7.93 -4.08 -13.21
C GLY A 154 -9.42 -3.78 -13.02
N PHE A 155 -9.86 -3.30 -11.86
CA PHE A 155 -11.23 -2.83 -11.65
C PHE A 155 -11.41 -1.46 -12.31
N SER A 156 -12.39 -1.34 -13.21
CA SER A 156 -12.77 -0.06 -13.79
C SER A 156 -14.26 -0.08 -14.12
N THR A 157 -14.95 1.01 -13.79
CA THR A 157 -16.36 1.19 -14.13
C THR A 157 -16.59 1.77 -15.52
N ALA A 158 -15.52 2.11 -16.26
CA ALA A 158 -15.62 2.55 -17.65
C ALA A 158 -15.99 1.37 -18.58
N ASP A 159 -16.85 1.65 -19.56
CA ASP A 159 -17.32 0.65 -20.54
C ASP A 159 -16.40 0.60 -21.78
N THR A 160 -15.56 1.63 -21.97
CA THR A 160 -14.49 1.71 -22.98
C THR A 160 -13.15 1.98 -22.30
N ILE A 161 -12.13 1.23 -22.70
CA ILE A 161 -10.73 1.51 -22.33
C ILE A 161 -10.33 2.75 -23.15
N THR A 162 -10.15 3.90 -22.51
CA THR A 162 -9.64 5.09 -23.19
C THR A 162 -8.12 5.04 -23.26
N ASP A 163 -7.55 5.32 -24.43
CA ASP A 163 -6.10 5.28 -24.73
C ASP A 163 -5.25 6.17 -23.82
N VAL A 164 -5.85 7.12 -23.10
CA VAL A 164 -5.16 8.01 -22.15
C VAL A 164 -4.86 7.31 -20.81
N SER A 165 -5.46 6.14 -20.54
CA SER A 165 -5.17 5.30 -19.36
C SER A 165 -3.97 4.35 -19.56
N GLY A 166 -3.32 4.38 -20.73
CA GLY A 166 -2.23 3.49 -21.14
C GLY A 166 -0.89 3.62 -20.39
N ARG A 167 -0.84 4.33 -19.26
CA ARG A 167 0.32 4.34 -18.34
C ARG A 167 0.10 3.54 -17.06
N GLY A 168 -1.00 2.81 -16.95
CA GLY A 168 -1.26 1.92 -15.82
C GLY A 168 -1.55 2.65 -14.51
N VAL A 169 -2.22 3.81 -14.55
CA VAL A 169 -2.63 4.53 -13.34
C VAL A 169 -4.13 4.32 -13.12
N GLY A 170 -4.47 3.24 -12.43
CA GLY A 170 -5.81 2.99 -11.91
C GLY A 170 -5.92 3.35 -10.43
N MET A 171 -7.13 3.25 -9.88
CA MET A 171 -7.35 3.40 -8.44
C MET A 171 -6.53 2.39 -7.63
N ASP A 172 -6.29 1.20 -8.16
CA ASP A 172 -5.42 0.17 -7.56
C ASP A 172 -3.97 0.65 -7.39
N VAL A 173 -3.45 1.45 -8.32
CA VAL A 173 -2.12 2.06 -8.21
C VAL A 173 -2.11 3.18 -7.19
N VAL A 174 -3.17 3.99 -7.11
CA VAL A 174 -3.32 4.99 -6.04
C VAL A 174 -3.24 4.32 -4.67
N LYS A 175 -4.03 3.26 -4.43
CA LYS A 175 -4.01 2.53 -3.15
C LYS A 175 -2.64 1.95 -2.86
N ARG A 176 -2.03 1.25 -3.82
CA ARG A 176 -0.71 0.63 -3.63
C ARG A 176 0.37 1.66 -3.33
N ASN A 177 0.38 2.81 -4.01
CA ASN A 177 1.35 3.87 -3.75
C ASN A 177 1.20 4.40 -2.33
N ILE A 178 -0.03 4.61 -1.86
CA ILE A 178 -0.28 5.14 -0.52
C ILE A 178 0.04 4.09 0.57
N GLU A 179 -0.34 2.83 0.36
CA GLU A 179 0.04 1.72 1.25
C GLU A 179 1.56 1.52 1.31
N GLY A 180 2.26 1.69 0.18
CA GLY A 180 3.72 1.64 0.12
C GLY A 180 4.42 2.75 0.92
N LEU A 181 3.72 3.85 1.19
CA LEU A 181 4.18 4.93 2.08
C LEU A 181 3.80 4.68 3.56
N GLY A 182 3.23 3.53 3.89
CA GLY A 182 2.69 3.23 5.22
C GLY A 182 1.38 3.95 5.51
N GLY A 183 0.70 4.47 4.48
CA GLY A 183 -0.58 5.14 4.57
C GLY A 183 -1.77 4.22 4.30
N SER A 184 -2.97 4.80 4.30
CA SER A 184 -4.22 4.15 3.93
C SER A 184 -5.11 5.06 3.10
N VAL A 185 -6.07 4.49 2.39
CA VAL A 185 -7.03 5.23 1.56
C VAL A 185 -8.46 4.88 1.97
N ASP A 186 -9.21 5.91 2.34
CA ASP A 186 -10.62 5.81 2.70
C ASP A 186 -11.50 6.49 1.64
N ILE A 187 -12.69 5.93 1.41
CA ILE A 187 -13.68 6.46 0.48
C ILE A 187 -15.01 6.61 1.18
N GLN A 188 -15.64 7.76 1.01
CA GLN A 188 -17.02 8.03 1.37
C GLN A 188 -17.73 8.60 0.14
N SER A 189 -18.90 8.06 -0.21
CA SER A 189 -19.66 8.60 -1.32
C SER A 189 -21.14 8.40 -1.12
N THR A 190 -21.93 9.36 -1.58
CA THR A 190 -23.38 9.29 -1.59
C THR A 190 -23.87 9.66 -2.98
N MET A 191 -24.69 8.78 -3.56
CA MET A 191 -25.26 8.98 -4.89
C MET A 191 -25.99 10.34 -4.95
N GLY A 192 -25.69 11.11 -6.00
CA GLY A 192 -26.24 12.46 -6.22
C GLY A 192 -25.66 13.56 -5.32
N LYS A 193 -24.81 13.27 -4.32
CA LYS A 193 -24.19 14.29 -3.46
C LYS A 193 -22.68 14.43 -3.65
N GLY A 194 -22.04 13.43 -4.26
CA GLY A 194 -20.63 13.46 -4.62
C GLY A 194 -19.80 12.40 -3.89
N SER A 195 -18.49 12.59 -3.89
CA SER A 195 -17.54 11.64 -3.31
C SER A 195 -16.41 12.34 -2.56
N ARG A 196 -15.89 11.67 -1.54
CA ARG A 196 -14.75 12.08 -0.73
C ARG A 196 -13.77 10.92 -0.66
N ILE A 197 -12.56 11.15 -1.12
CA ILE A 197 -11.46 10.19 -1.01
C ILE A 197 -10.41 10.81 -0.10
N THR A 198 -10.05 10.11 0.97
CA THR A 198 -9.10 10.59 1.98
C THR A 198 -7.86 9.71 1.98
N LEU A 199 -6.71 10.32 1.73
CA LEU A 199 -5.40 9.71 1.86
C LEU A 199 -4.92 9.98 3.29
N LYS A 200 -4.68 8.93 4.07
CA LYS A 200 -4.12 9.01 5.42
C LYS A 200 -2.65 8.61 5.35
N LEU A 201 -1.77 9.51 5.74
CA LEU A 201 -0.33 9.32 5.67
C LEU A 201 0.28 9.49 7.07
N PRO A 202 1.28 8.69 7.46
CA PRO A 202 1.98 8.91 8.71
C PRO A 202 2.74 10.25 8.68
N LEU A 203 2.87 10.90 9.84
CA LEU A 203 3.66 12.13 10.01
C LEU A 203 5.17 11.91 9.75
N THR A 204 5.64 10.66 9.83
CA THR A 204 7.06 10.29 9.73
C THR A 204 7.32 9.41 8.52
N LEU A 205 8.59 9.30 8.13
CA LEU A 205 9.07 8.17 7.33
C LEU A 205 8.54 6.86 7.95
N ALA A 206 8.13 5.92 7.11
CA ALA A 206 7.58 4.65 7.55
C ALA A 206 8.63 3.89 8.38
N ILE A 207 8.50 3.97 9.71
CA ILE A 207 9.23 3.13 10.65
C ILE A 207 8.39 1.87 10.81
N ILE A 208 9.00 0.72 10.63
CA ILE A 208 8.37 -0.55 10.96
C ILE A 208 9.15 -1.24 12.06
N ASP A 209 8.43 -1.92 12.94
CA ASP A 209 9.02 -2.90 13.84
C ASP A 209 9.36 -4.15 13.01
N GLY A 210 10.64 -4.48 12.95
CA GLY A 210 11.17 -5.56 12.13
C GLY A 210 11.87 -6.62 12.96
N MET A 211 11.66 -7.89 12.61
CA MET A 211 12.51 -9.00 13.03
C MET A 211 13.68 -9.11 12.04
N THR A 212 14.90 -8.94 12.54
CA THR A 212 16.13 -9.10 11.74
C THR A 212 16.50 -10.57 11.71
N VAL A 213 16.63 -11.09 10.49
CA VAL A 213 17.03 -12.47 10.22
C VAL A 213 18.20 -12.48 9.25
N ARG A 214 19.07 -13.47 9.37
CA ARG A 214 20.27 -13.62 8.54
C ARG A 214 20.20 -14.90 7.73
N VAL A 215 20.65 -14.82 6.49
CA VAL A 215 20.88 -15.97 5.61
C VAL A 215 22.25 -15.81 4.94
N GLY A 216 23.19 -16.68 5.29
CA GLY A 216 24.59 -16.52 4.94
C GLY A 216 25.14 -15.20 5.46
N GLN A 217 25.60 -14.34 4.55
CA GLN A 217 26.14 -13.02 4.90
C GLN A 217 25.09 -11.89 4.81
N ASP A 218 23.87 -12.20 4.34
CA ASP A 218 22.86 -11.21 4.02
C ASP A 218 21.82 -11.07 5.14
N ASN A 219 21.49 -9.82 5.47
CA ASN A 219 20.49 -9.47 6.46
C ASN A 219 19.16 -9.12 5.81
N TYR A 220 18.08 -9.63 6.39
CA TYR A 220 16.71 -9.38 5.97
C TYR A 220 15.86 -8.92 7.16
N ILE A 221 14.83 -8.13 6.88
CA ILE A 221 13.84 -7.70 7.86
C ILE A 221 12.50 -8.32 7.53
N ILE A 222 11.92 -9.04 8.48
CA ILE A 222 10.55 -9.52 8.42
C ILE A 222 9.68 -8.56 9.26
N PRO A 223 8.62 -7.94 8.70
CA PRO A 223 7.71 -7.12 9.50
C PRO A 223 7.18 -7.90 10.70
N LEU A 224 7.37 -7.37 11.92
CA LEU A 224 7.05 -8.10 13.15
C LEU A 224 5.56 -8.44 13.24
N ILE A 225 4.70 -7.59 12.69
CA ILE A 225 3.24 -7.82 12.60
C ILE A 225 2.88 -9.10 11.83
N ALA A 226 3.73 -9.55 10.92
CA ALA A 226 3.52 -10.78 10.17
C ALA A 226 4.10 -12.00 10.89
N VAL A 227 5.00 -11.83 11.87
CA VAL A 227 5.66 -12.94 12.56
C VAL A 227 4.76 -13.49 13.66
N THR A 228 4.50 -14.79 13.61
CA THR A 228 3.69 -15.49 14.63
C THR A 228 4.57 -16.17 15.68
N GLU A 229 5.53 -16.99 15.24
CA GLU A 229 6.46 -17.70 16.10
C GLU A 229 7.71 -18.10 15.31
N SER A 230 8.78 -18.50 16.00
CA SER A 230 9.96 -19.13 15.39
C SER A 230 10.18 -20.51 16.00
N ILE A 231 10.51 -21.48 15.16
CA ILE A 231 10.73 -22.88 15.56
C ILE A 231 11.98 -23.44 14.91
N ARG A 232 12.59 -24.43 15.55
CA ARG A 232 13.52 -25.35 14.89
C ARG A 232 12.80 -26.70 14.76
N PRO A 233 12.42 -27.11 13.54
CA PRO A 233 11.62 -28.31 13.36
C PRO A 233 12.47 -29.56 13.60
N ARG A 234 11.83 -30.61 14.12
CA ARG A 234 12.44 -31.94 14.18
C ARG A 234 12.33 -32.61 12.81
N PRO A 235 13.25 -33.50 12.42
CA PRO A 235 13.16 -34.22 11.14
C PRO A 235 11.82 -34.93 10.88
N LYS A 236 11.13 -35.39 11.94
CA LYS A 236 9.81 -36.05 11.84
C LYS A 236 8.66 -35.09 11.49
N GLU A 237 8.85 -33.80 11.74
CA GLU A 237 7.84 -32.76 11.48
C GLU A 237 7.98 -32.20 10.07
N LEU A 238 9.05 -32.56 9.36
CA LEU A 238 9.30 -32.18 7.97
C LEU A 238 8.82 -33.28 7.03
N GLN A 239 8.06 -32.88 6.02
CA GLN A 239 7.68 -33.77 4.92
C GLN A 239 7.86 -33.07 3.58
N ARG A 240 8.09 -33.85 2.53
CA ARG A 240 8.08 -33.34 1.16
C ARG A 240 6.82 -33.81 0.47
N ILE A 241 5.99 -32.86 0.04
CA ILE A 241 4.75 -33.13 -0.70
C ILE A 241 4.99 -32.86 -2.18
N VAL A 242 4.62 -33.82 -3.02
CA VAL A 242 4.71 -33.70 -4.48
C VAL A 242 3.93 -32.46 -4.95
N GLY A 243 4.58 -31.56 -5.68
CA GLY A 243 4.00 -30.32 -6.21
C GLY A 243 3.82 -29.18 -5.20
N LYS A 244 4.16 -29.37 -3.91
CA LYS A 244 4.11 -28.32 -2.86
C LYS A 244 5.44 -28.10 -2.12
N GLY A 245 6.45 -28.93 -2.40
CA GLY A 245 7.77 -28.81 -1.82
C GLY A 245 7.86 -29.33 -0.40
N GLU A 246 8.77 -28.74 0.37
CA GLU A 246 8.93 -29.05 1.79
C GLU A 246 7.86 -28.34 2.61
N VAL A 247 7.27 -29.08 3.54
CA VAL A 247 6.27 -28.60 4.48
C VAL A 247 6.68 -28.99 5.89
N VAL A 248 6.30 -28.15 6.86
CA VAL A 248 6.46 -28.42 8.29
C VAL A 248 5.10 -28.61 8.95
N SER A 249 4.99 -29.61 9.83
CA SER A 249 3.80 -29.81 10.65
C SER A 249 3.85 -28.88 11.86
N LEU A 250 2.94 -27.91 11.90
CA LEU A 250 2.77 -26.99 13.03
C LEU A 250 1.40 -27.26 13.66
N ARG A 251 1.40 -27.89 14.85
CA ARG A 251 0.18 -28.18 15.64
C ARG A 251 -0.90 -28.95 14.84
N GLY A 252 -0.48 -29.83 13.94
CA GLY A 252 -1.37 -30.64 13.10
C GLY A 252 -1.70 -30.04 11.74
N GLU A 253 -1.28 -28.80 11.45
CA GLU A 253 -1.42 -28.18 10.14
C GLU A 253 -0.11 -28.24 9.34
N TRP A 254 -0.20 -28.44 8.03
CA TRP A 254 0.96 -28.43 7.14
C TRP A 254 1.22 -27.04 6.58
N VAL A 255 2.33 -26.44 6.97
CA VAL A 255 2.76 -25.10 6.56
C VAL A 255 3.87 -25.23 5.52
N PRO A 256 3.77 -24.58 4.34
CA PRO A 256 4.82 -24.63 3.33
C PRO A 256 6.08 -23.90 3.79
N VAL A 257 7.23 -24.52 3.53
CA VAL A 257 8.54 -23.96 3.82
C VAL A 257 9.04 -23.18 2.60
N VAL A 258 9.43 -21.93 2.82
CA VAL A 258 10.03 -21.05 1.83
C VAL A 258 11.50 -20.87 2.18
N LYS A 259 12.38 -21.31 1.28
CA LYS A 259 13.83 -21.20 1.43
C LYS A 259 14.27 -19.84 0.93
N LEU A 260 14.59 -18.94 1.86
CA LEU A 260 14.95 -17.58 1.51
C LEU A 260 16.19 -17.52 0.60
N TYR A 261 17.13 -18.44 0.81
CA TYR A 261 18.33 -18.55 0.01
C TYR A 261 18.06 -18.94 -1.46
N GLU A 262 17.07 -19.80 -1.72
CA GLU A 262 16.66 -20.14 -3.09
C GLU A 262 15.92 -18.98 -3.75
N ALA A 263 15.10 -18.25 -2.98
CA ALA A 263 14.33 -17.12 -3.46
C ALA A 263 15.21 -15.94 -3.92
N PHE A 264 16.34 -15.71 -3.25
CA PHE A 264 17.24 -14.57 -3.55
C PHE A 264 18.60 -14.96 -4.11
N GLY A 265 18.86 -16.26 -4.31
CA GLY A 265 20.12 -16.75 -4.88
C GLY A 265 21.34 -16.50 -3.99
N VAL A 266 21.16 -16.52 -2.67
CA VAL A 266 22.24 -16.34 -1.69
C VAL A 266 22.76 -17.68 -1.18
N THR A 267 23.97 -17.70 -0.63
CA THR A 267 24.57 -18.93 -0.06
C THR A 267 24.23 -19.02 1.42
N PRO A 268 23.42 -20.00 1.87
CA PRO A 268 23.06 -20.14 3.28
C PRO A 268 24.13 -20.87 4.09
N ASP A 269 24.10 -20.71 5.41
CA ASP A 269 24.87 -21.55 6.34
C ASP A 269 24.21 -22.93 6.50
N PHE A 270 22.88 -22.98 6.51
CA PHE A 270 22.09 -24.21 6.66
C PHE A 270 21.12 -24.40 5.48
N THR A 271 21.21 -25.57 4.84
CA THR A 271 20.27 -25.98 3.78
C THR A 271 19.22 -26.98 4.26
N ASP A 272 19.51 -27.68 5.37
CA ASP A 272 18.59 -28.62 6.02
C ASP A 272 17.64 -27.85 6.96
N PRO A 273 16.31 -27.86 6.70
CA PRO A 273 15.35 -27.18 7.57
C PRO A 273 15.36 -27.66 9.02
N SER A 274 15.82 -28.89 9.29
CA SER A 274 15.91 -29.43 10.67
C SER A 274 17.08 -28.85 11.48
N GLN A 275 18.04 -28.23 10.81
CA GLN A 275 19.20 -27.58 11.41
C GLN A 275 19.05 -26.05 11.43
N ALA A 276 18.25 -25.51 10.51
CA ALA A 276 17.94 -24.09 10.38
C ALA A 276 16.83 -23.62 11.35
N LEU A 277 16.54 -22.32 11.33
CA LEU A 277 15.38 -21.71 11.98
C LEU A 277 14.26 -21.51 10.96
N LEU A 278 13.03 -21.84 11.34
CA LEU A 278 11.83 -21.49 10.58
C LEU A 278 11.10 -20.36 11.29
N VAL A 279 10.99 -19.20 10.63
CA VAL A 279 10.15 -18.10 11.09
C VAL A 279 8.77 -18.25 10.48
N ILE A 280 7.76 -18.48 11.33
CA ILE A 280 6.38 -18.62 10.90
C ILE A 280 5.79 -17.24 10.70
N VAL A 281 5.35 -16.96 9.48
CA VAL A 281 4.72 -15.70 9.10
C VAL A 281 3.29 -15.93 8.61
N GLU A 282 2.40 -15.00 8.92
CA GLU A 282 0.99 -15.04 8.51
C GLU A 282 0.62 -13.79 7.71
N THR A 283 -0.07 -13.98 6.59
CA THR A 283 -0.61 -12.90 5.75
C THR A 283 -1.90 -13.35 5.08
N ASP A 284 -2.93 -12.50 5.07
CA ASP A 284 -4.26 -12.81 4.49
C ASP A 284 -4.84 -14.17 4.94
N GLY A 285 -4.65 -14.52 6.22
CA GLY A 285 -5.10 -15.79 6.81
C GLY A 285 -4.32 -17.03 6.33
N ARG A 286 -3.13 -16.84 5.74
CA ARG A 286 -2.26 -17.92 5.26
C ARG A 286 -0.93 -17.90 5.99
N ARG A 287 -0.46 -19.08 6.37
CA ARG A 287 0.82 -19.27 7.06
C ARG A 287 1.90 -19.78 6.10
N LEU A 288 3.11 -19.29 6.31
CA LEU A 288 4.33 -19.73 5.63
C LEU A 288 5.43 -19.91 6.68
N ALA A 289 6.35 -20.84 6.44
CA ALA A 289 7.54 -21.01 7.25
C ALA A 289 8.77 -20.55 6.46
N VAL A 290 9.37 -19.42 6.83
CA VAL A 290 10.55 -18.88 6.16
C VAL A 290 11.80 -19.48 6.79
N LEU A 291 12.58 -20.23 6.00
CA LEU A 291 13.84 -20.80 6.45
C LEU A 291 14.94 -19.74 6.45
N VAL A 292 15.55 -19.55 7.62
CA VAL A 292 16.64 -18.61 7.88
C VAL A 292 17.75 -19.27 8.70
N ASP A 293 18.97 -18.75 8.61
CA ASP A 293 20.10 -19.29 9.36
C ASP A 293 20.08 -18.81 10.82
N GLU A 294 19.76 -17.53 11.03
CA GLU A 294 19.78 -16.91 12.35
C GLU A 294 18.70 -15.83 12.50
N LEU A 295 18.24 -15.66 13.73
CA LEU A 295 17.38 -14.56 14.15
C LEU A 295 18.20 -13.64 15.06
N THR A 296 18.57 -12.48 14.54
CA THR A 296 19.46 -11.53 15.21
C THR A 296 18.74 -10.75 16.31
N GLY A 297 17.49 -10.35 16.06
CA GLY A 297 16.67 -9.65 17.06
C GLY A 297 15.62 -8.71 16.46
N GLN A 298 14.92 -8.01 17.34
CA GLN A 298 13.89 -7.03 16.98
C GLN A 298 14.48 -5.62 16.99
N GLN A 299 14.17 -4.83 15.96
CA GLN A 299 14.53 -3.42 15.91
C GLN A 299 13.59 -2.61 15.03
N GLN A 300 13.46 -1.33 15.34
CA GLN A 300 12.75 -0.37 14.50
C GLN A 300 13.63 0.04 13.34
N VAL A 301 13.11 -0.14 12.12
CA VAL A 301 13.85 0.18 10.90
C VAL A 301 13.06 1.16 10.04
N VAL A 302 13.79 2.07 9.39
CA VAL A 302 13.19 3.01 8.44
C VAL A 302 13.14 2.36 7.08
N ILE A 303 11.94 2.25 6.49
CA ILE A 303 11.77 1.74 5.14
C ILE A 303 12.25 2.80 4.14
N LYS A 304 13.14 2.38 3.23
CA LYS A 304 13.50 3.13 2.03
C LYS A 304 12.97 2.38 0.81
N SER A 305 12.19 3.07 -0.01
CA SER A 305 11.72 2.50 -1.29
C SER A 305 12.91 2.29 -2.23
N LEU A 306 12.96 1.10 -2.85
CA LEU A 306 13.95 0.74 -3.87
C LEU A 306 13.51 1.16 -5.28
N GLU A 307 12.26 1.62 -5.46
CA GLU A 307 11.59 1.76 -6.75
C GLU A 307 12.14 2.91 -7.62
N GLN A 308 12.82 3.90 -7.03
CA GLN A 308 13.37 5.03 -7.80
C GLN A 308 14.63 4.67 -8.59
N ASN A 309 15.37 3.64 -8.19
CA ASN A 309 16.68 3.30 -8.76
C ASN A 309 16.80 1.84 -9.24
N TYR A 310 15.90 0.95 -8.80
CA TYR A 310 15.99 -0.47 -9.07
C TYR A 310 14.66 -1.05 -9.55
N ARG A 311 14.74 -2.13 -10.33
CA ARG A 311 13.55 -2.89 -10.71
C ARG A 311 12.93 -3.52 -9.47
N LYS A 312 11.60 -3.55 -9.43
CA LYS A 312 10.85 -4.24 -8.38
C LYS A 312 11.25 -5.71 -8.33
N VAL A 313 11.78 -6.15 -7.20
CA VAL A 313 12.06 -7.56 -6.91
C VAL A 313 10.84 -8.12 -6.20
N GLU A 314 10.30 -9.23 -6.71
CA GLU A 314 9.19 -9.92 -6.04
C GLU A 314 9.64 -10.38 -4.63
N ALA A 315 8.73 -10.34 -3.66
CA ALA A 315 9.01 -10.65 -2.25
C ALA A 315 9.90 -9.63 -1.49
N ILE A 316 10.17 -8.45 -2.04
CA ILE A 316 10.84 -7.34 -1.35
C ILE A 316 9.93 -6.11 -1.34
N SER A 317 9.70 -5.54 -0.15
CA SER A 317 8.91 -4.30 0.05
C SER A 317 9.78 -3.04 0.10
N GLY A 318 11.06 -3.18 0.46
CA GLY A 318 12.01 -2.07 0.50
C GLY A 318 13.36 -2.48 1.04
N ALA A 319 14.16 -1.50 1.43
CA ALA A 319 15.43 -1.72 2.12
C ALA A 319 15.56 -0.78 3.32
N THR A 320 16.46 -1.13 4.23
CA THR A 320 16.84 -0.28 5.35
C THR A 320 18.36 -0.33 5.56
N ILE A 321 18.86 0.59 6.39
CA ILE A 321 20.26 0.61 6.81
C ILE A 321 20.26 0.28 8.30
N LEU A 322 20.95 -0.79 8.66
CA LEU A 322 21.11 -1.26 10.04
C LEU A 322 22.06 -0.35 10.83
N GLY A 323 22.08 -0.50 12.15
CA GLY A 323 22.92 0.31 13.04
C GLY A 323 24.44 0.18 12.79
N ASP A 324 24.87 -0.91 12.17
CA ASP A 324 26.25 -1.17 11.75
C ASP A 324 26.57 -0.62 10.33
N GLY A 325 25.60 0.01 9.68
CA GLY A 325 25.72 0.56 8.33
C GLY A 325 25.46 -0.44 7.20
N GLN A 326 25.21 -1.71 7.51
CA GLN A 326 24.84 -2.69 6.49
C GLN A 326 23.44 -2.44 5.95
N VAL A 327 23.20 -2.80 4.68
CA VAL A 327 21.88 -2.73 4.07
C VAL A 327 21.15 -4.03 4.34
N ALA A 328 19.90 -3.94 4.79
CA ALA A 328 19.02 -5.09 4.93
C ALA A 328 17.77 -4.91 4.05
N LEU A 329 17.33 -6.01 3.43
CA LEU A 329 16.14 -6.02 2.58
C LEU A 329 14.90 -6.36 3.41
N ILE A 330 13.83 -5.59 3.24
CA ILE A 330 12.57 -5.82 3.94
C ILE A 330 11.70 -6.75 3.09
N LEU A 331 11.28 -7.86 3.69
CA LEU A 331 10.51 -8.89 3.00
C LEU A 331 9.05 -8.44 2.81
N ASP A 332 8.53 -8.69 1.61
CA ASP A 332 7.11 -8.62 1.29
C ASP A 332 6.50 -10.02 1.47
N VAL A 333 5.87 -10.27 2.63
CA VAL A 333 5.30 -11.58 2.99
C VAL A 333 4.22 -12.06 1.99
N PRO A 334 3.28 -11.21 1.54
CA PRO A 334 2.41 -11.54 0.40
C PRO A 334 3.17 -11.96 -0.87
N GLY A 335 4.28 -11.30 -1.19
CA GLY A 335 5.16 -11.65 -2.30
C GLY A 335 5.83 -13.01 -2.11
N LEU A 336 6.36 -13.31 -0.92
CA LEU A 336 6.89 -14.63 -0.58
C LEU A 336 5.85 -15.74 -0.75
N ALA A 337 4.61 -15.48 -0.36
CA ALA A 337 3.49 -16.41 -0.53
C ALA A 337 3.26 -16.78 -2.01
N LYS A 338 3.51 -15.86 -2.93
CA LYS A 338 3.38 -16.08 -4.38
C LYS A 338 4.55 -16.88 -4.92
N LEU A 339 5.78 -16.55 -4.54
CA LEU A 339 6.99 -17.31 -4.93
C LEU A 339 6.88 -18.78 -4.49
N ALA A 340 6.38 -19.02 -3.27
CA ALA A 340 6.10 -20.36 -2.76
C ALA A 340 5.13 -21.16 -3.65
N ARG A 341 4.29 -20.52 -4.48
CA ARG A 341 3.41 -21.21 -5.43
C ARG A 341 4.05 -21.42 -6.79
N VAL A 342 4.83 -20.46 -7.28
CA VAL A 342 5.41 -20.47 -8.65
C VAL A 342 6.65 -21.35 -8.75
N GLY A 343 7.52 -21.35 -7.73
CA GLY A 343 8.73 -22.19 -7.70
C GLY A 343 8.45 -23.70 -7.80
N HIS A 344 7.22 -24.13 -7.51
CA HIS A 344 6.79 -25.52 -7.62
C HIS A 344 6.24 -25.94 -8.99
N ILE A 345 5.99 -25.00 -9.90
CA ILE A 345 5.50 -25.29 -11.26
C ILE A 345 6.66 -25.44 -12.27
N ALA A 346 7.81 -24.81 -12.00
CA ALA A 346 8.98 -24.87 -12.90
C ALA A 346 9.80 -26.18 -12.81
N ALA A 347 9.45 -27.08 -11.88
CA ALA A 347 10.13 -28.37 -11.67
C ALA A 347 9.31 -29.59 -12.16
N ALA A 348 8.33 -29.39 -13.04
CA ALA A 348 7.52 -30.44 -13.65
C ALA A 348 7.96 -30.73 -15.10
#